data_AF-A0A2A4CSV1-F1
#
_entry.id   AF-A0A2A4CSV1-F1
#
_cell.length_a   1.000
_cell.length_b   1.000
_cell.length_c   1.000
_cell.angle_alpha   90.00
_cell.angle_beta   90.00
_cell.angle_gamma   90.00
#
_symmetry.space_group_name_H-M   'P 1'
#
loop_
_entity.id
_entity.type
_entity.pdbx_description
1 polymer ?
#
loop_
_entity_poly.entity_id
_entity_poly.type
_entity_poly.pdbx_seq_one_letter_code
_entity_poly.pdbx_strand_id
1 'polypeptide(L)' 'MQILIWIGAVVTLVGLAVILWSILEIVKAKRAGLDDETLRARLQRAVTVNLGAFFLSALGLIMVVAGIMLG' A
#
# COMPACT_ATOMS: atom_id res chain seq x y z
N MET A 1 23.88 8.19 -0.36
CA MET A 1 23.77 7.50 0.94
C MET A 1 23.06 6.14 0.77
N GLN A 2 23.81 5.06 0.54
CA GLN A 2 23.28 3.73 0.14
C GLN A 2 22.25 3.13 1.11
N ILE A 3 22.45 3.32 2.43
CA ILE A 3 21.55 2.75 3.44
C ILE A 3 20.13 3.34 3.38
N LEU A 4 20.02 4.63 3.08
CA LEU A 4 18.74 5.33 2.98
C LEU A 4 17.95 4.88 1.75
N ILE A 5 18.66 4.61 0.64
CA ILE A 5 18.09 4.06 -0.59
C ILE A 5 17.52 2.67 -0.32
N TRP A 6 18.27 1.80 0.35
CA TRP A 6 17.81 0.45 0.68
C TRP A 6 16.60 0.43 1.61
N ILE A 7 16.61 1.26 2.66
CA ILE A 7 15.46 1.40 3.57
C ILE A 7 14.25 1.92 2.81
N GLY A 8 14.42 2.98 2.01
CA GLY A 8 13.35 3.54 1.19
C GLY A 8 12.76 2.52 0.21
N ALA A 9 13.60 1.70 -0.42
CA ALA A 9 13.18 0.65 -1.33
C ALA A 9 12.35 -0.44 -0.62
N VAL A 10 12.82 -0.91 0.54
CA VAL A 10 12.08 -1.90 1.35
C VAL A 10 10.73 -1.33 1.80
N VAL A 11 10.70 -0.10 2.30
CA VAL A 11 9.45 0.56 2.74
C VAL A 11 8.47 0.71 1.58
N THR A 12 8.97 1.06 0.39
CA THR A 12 8.15 1.16 -0.82
C THR A 12 7.56 -0.19 -1.21
N LEU A 13 8.38 -1.25 -1.21
CA LEU A 13 7.94 -2.60 -1.54
C LEU A 13 6.91 -3.15 -0.57
N VAL A 14 7.06 -2.87 0.73
CA VAL A 14 6.07 -3.24 1.76
C VAL A 14 4.75 -2.53 1.51
N GLY A 15 4.77 -1.22 1.26
CA GLY A 15 3.56 -0.46 0.91
C GLY A 15 2.87 -1.03 -0.33
N LEU A 16 3.64 -1.35 -1.37
CA LEU A 16 3.12 -1.96 -2.60
C LEU A 16 2.48 -3.33 -2.34
N ALA A 17 3.10 -4.17 -1.51
CA ALA A 17 2.57 -5.47 -1.14
C ALA A 17 1.22 -5.36 -0.41
N VAL A 18 1.07 -4.38 0.48
CA VAL A 18 -0.19 -4.12 1.18
C VAL A 18 -1.27 -3.60 0.22
N ILE A 19 -0.92 -2.74 -0.74
CA ILE A 19 -1.84 -2.30 -1.80
C ILE A 19 -2.36 -3.52 -2.58
N LEU A 20 -1.46 -4.38 -3.05
CA LEU A 20 -1.84 -5.59 -3.78
C LEU A 20 -2.75 -6.50 -2.96
N TRP A 21 -2.47 -6.67 -1.67
CA TRP A 21 -3.34 -7.45 -0.78
C TRP A 21 -4.74 -6.83 -0.68
N SER A 22 -4.85 -5.51 -0.47
CA SER A 22 -6.16 -4.85 -0.40
C SER A 22 -6.99 -5.02 -1.67
N ILE A 23 -6.36 -4.97 -2.84
CA ILE A 23 -7.01 -5.18 -4.14
C ILE A 23 -7.54 -6.62 -4.23
N LEU A 24 -6.70 -7.61 -3.89
CA LEU A 24 -7.09 -9.02 -3.92
C LEU A 24 -8.24 -9.32 -2.96
N GLU A 25 -8.25 -8.70 -1.78
CA GLU A 25 -9.33 -8.83 -0.79
C GLU A 25 -10.65 -8.26 -1.33
N ILE A 26 -10.64 -7.08 -1.96
CA ILE A 26 -11.83 -6.48 -2.58
C ILE A 26 -12.33 -7.36 -3.73
N VAL A 27 -11.44 -7.83 -4.61
CA VAL A 27 -11.82 -8.68 -5.75
C VAL A 27 -12.45 -9.98 -5.27
N LYS A 28 -11.88 -10.61 -4.23
CA LYS A 28 -12.47 -11.80 -3.60
C LYS A 28 -13.84 -11.50 -3.00
N ALA A 29 -13.99 -10.40 -2.27
CA ALA A 29 -15.25 -9.99 -1.66
C ALA A 29 -16.34 -9.72 -2.72
N LYS A 30 -15.99 -9.03 -3.81
CA LYS A 30 -16.90 -8.79 -4.94
C LYS A 30 -17.31 -10.09 -5.64
N ARG A 31 -16.39 -11.03 -5.82
CA ARG A 31 -16.68 -12.34 -6.43
C ARG A 31 -17.53 -13.25 -5.55
N ALA A 32 -17.51 -13.06 -4.24
CA ALA A 32 -18.28 -13.86 -3.30
C ALA A 32 -19.77 -13.51 -3.24
N GLY A 33 -20.23 -12.47 -3.97
CA GLY A 33 -21.65 -12.11 -4.01
C GLY A 33 -22.21 -11.71 -2.64
N LEU A 34 -21.38 -11.05 -1.81
CA LEU A 34 -21.77 -10.62 -0.46
C LEU A 34 -22.89 -9.58 -0.52
N ASP A 35 -23.75 -9.60 0.49
CA ASP A 35 -24.78 -8.57 0.72
C ASP A 35 -24.18 -7.16 0.68
N ASP A 36 -24.91 -6.23 0.06
CA ASP A 36 -24.41 -4.92 -0.34
C ASP A 36 -23.90 -4.09 0.86
N GLU A 37 -24.53 -4.27 2.02
CA GLU A 37 -24.13 -3.63 3.28
C GLU A 37 -22.79 -4.17 3.82
N THR A 38 -22.57 -5.48 3.72
CA THR A 38 -21.32 -6.13 4.12
C THR A 38 -20.18 -5.78 3.17
N LEU A 39 -20.48 -5.70 1.87
CA LEU A 39 -19.53 -5.29 0.84
C LEU A 39 -19.06 -3.84 1.06
N ARG A 40 -19.99 -2.94 1.40
CA ARG A 40 -19.70 -1.52 1.65
C ARG A 40 -18.78 -1.33 2.86
N ALA A 41 -19.04 -2.05 3.96
CA ALA A 41 -18.18 -2.02 5.15
C ALA A 41 -16.76 -2.52 4.86
N ARG A 42 -16.64 -3.61 4.09
CA ARG A 42 -15.32 -4.13 3.65
C ARG A 42 -14.59 -3.17 2.71
N LEU A 43 -15.31 -2.55 1.78
CA LEU A 43 -14.76 -1.55 0.87
C LEU A 43 -14.21 -0.34 1.63
N GLN A 44 -14.95 0.18 2.62
CA GLN A 44 -14.46 1.30 3.44
C GLN A 44 -13.14 0.94 4.14
N ARG A 45 -13.08 -0.23 4.79
CA ARG A 45 -11.86 -0.70 5.47
C ARG A 45 -10.71 -0.88 4.49
N ALA A 46 -10.97 -1.49 3.33
CA ALA A 46 -9.95 -1.73 2.32
C ALA A 46 -9.40 -0.42 1.72
N VAL A 47 -10.24 0.60 1.52
CA VAL A 47 -9.80 1.94 1.07
C VAL A 47 -8.92 2.61 2.13
N THR A 48 -9.28 2.53 3.41
CA THR A 48 -8.43 3.07 4.50
C THR A 48 -7.06 2.37 4.53
N VAL A 49 -7.03 1.05 4.43
CA VAL A 49 -5.78 0.27 4.37
C VAL A 49 -4.96 0.62 3.13
N ASN A 50 -5.60 0.70 1.96
CA ASN A 50 -4.95 1.05 0.71
C ASN A 50 -4.33 2.45 0.79
N LEU A 51 -5.03 3.43 1.37
CA LEU A 51 -4.52 4.78 1.51
C LEU A 51 -3.30 4.83 2.44
N GLY A 52 -3.34 4.11 3.57
CA GLY A 52 -2.18 3.98 4.46
C GLY A 52 -0.98 3.33 3.76
N ALA A 53 -1.22 2.30 2.98
CA ALA A 53 -0.20 1.60 2.19
C ALA A 53 0.39 2.48 1.07
N PHE A 54 -0.45 3.30 0.44
CA PHE A 54 -0.02 4.29 -0.54
C PHE A 54 0.90 5.34 0.09
N PHE A 55 0.52 5.88 1.26
CA PHE A 55 1.39 6.80 2.00
C PHE A 55 2.72 6.16 2.38
N LEU A 56 2.70 4.91 2.87
CA LEU A 56 3.93 4.18 3.17
C LEU A 56 4.82 4.04 1.93
N SER A 57 4.21 3.71 0.79
CA SER A 57 4.92 3.60 -0.50
C SER A 57 5.54 4.93 -0.92
N ALA A 58 4.78 6.02 -0.81
CA ALA A 58 5.24 7.36 -1.15
C ALA A 58 6.39 7.83 -0.24
N LEU A 59 6.31 7.57 1.07
CA LEU A 59 7.38 7.87 2.03
C LEU A 59 8.64 7.08 1.72
N GLY A 60 8.52 5.79 1.39
CA GLY A 60 9.62 4.97 0.91
C GLY A 60 10.31 5.56 -0.31
N LEU A 61 9.53 5.98 -1.31
CA LEU A 61 10.04 6.60 -2.52
C LEU A 61 10.74 7.93 -2.24
N ILE A 62 10.17 8.77 -1.36
CA ILE A 62 10.80 10.02 -0.93
C ILE A 62 12.17 9.73 -0.27
N MET A 63 12.28 8.70 0.57
CA MET A 63 13.56 8.29 1.16
C MET A 63 14.57 7.82 0.12
N VAL A 64 14.14 7.06 -0.91
CA VAL A 64 15.00 6.67 -2.02
C VAL A 64 15.53 7.89 -2.75
N VAL A 65 14.64 8.80 -3.17
CA VAL A 65 15.00 10.02 -3.90
C VAL A 65 15.93 10.89 -3.05
N ALA A 66 15.62 11.11 -1.78
CA ALA A 66 16.48 11.84 -0.86
C ALA A 66 17.85 11.15 -0.70
N GLY A 67 17.89 9.82 -0.62
CA GLY A 67 19.14 9.06 -0.51
C GLY A 67 20.04 9.13 -1.75
N ILE A 68 19.42 9.30 -2.93
CA ILE A 68 20.09 9.59 -4.22
C ILE A 68 20.55 11.05 -4.26
N MET A 69 19.75 12.02 -3.82
CA MET A 69 20.14 13.44 -3.85
C MET A 69 21.23 13.80 -2.82
N LEU A 70 21.21 13.15 -1.65
CA LEU A 70 22.19 13.33 -0.58
C LEU A 70 23.46 12.46 -0.78
N GLY A 71 23.60 11.81 -1.93
CA GLY A 71 24.61 10.79 -2.20
C GLY A 71 25.14 10.83 -3.61
#